data_AF-A0A0F8NZ43-F1
#
_entry.id   AF-A0A0F8NZ43-F1
#
_cell.length_a   1.000
_cell.length_b   1.000
_cell.length_c   1.000
_cell.angle_alpha   90.00
_cell.angle_beta   90.00
_cell.angle_gamma   90.00
#
_symmetry.space_group_name_H-M   'P 1'
#
loop_
_entity.id
_entity.type
_entity.pdbx_description
1 polymer ?
#
loop_
_entity_poly.entity_id
_entity_poly.type
_entity_poly.pdbx_seq_one_letter_code
_entity_poly.pdbx_strand_id
1 'polypeptide(L)'
;MGFLDKLFKKKIEGKTVEEWYGLAVGETDPEKKIEYFDKVLVLKPDFAGAWNLRGLEFVVLKRYEEAIASFDKALEIRPGYPEARYNKEDVETELRKIRITESPVEGEKEGSTDTHEEKEEETKIEGEES
;
A
#
# COMPACT_ATOMS: atom_id res chain seq x y z
N MET A 1 -16.03 -26.23 -34.36
CA MET A 1 -15.72 -26.02 -32.92
C MET A 1 -16.20 -24.63 -32.54
N GLY A 2 -17.18 -24.56 -31.65
CA GLY A 2 -18.39 -23.76 -31.87
C GLY A 2 -18.59 -22.55 -30.97
N PHE A 3 -19.35 -21.59 -31.52
CA PHE A 3 -20.06 -20.45 -30.89
C PHE A 3 -20.65 -20.69 -29.49
N LEU A 4 -20.88 -21.95 -29.11
CA LEU A 4 -21.42 -22.38 -27.82
C LEU A 4 -20.43 -22.26 -26.66
N ASP A 5 -19.12 -22.35 -26.90
CA ASP A 5 -18.10 -22.12 -25.85
C ASP A 5 -18.01 -20.64 -25.44
N LYS A 6 -18.43 -19.72 -26.32
CA LYS A 6 -18.69 -18.31 -25.96
C LYS A 6 -19.97 -18.13 -25.13
N LEU A 7 -20.89 -19.09 -25.19
CA LEU A 7 -22.18 -19.06 -24.50
C LEU A 7 -22.06 -19.58 -23.06
N PHE A 8 -21.17 -20.54 -22.81
CA PHE A 8 -20.84 -21.01 -21.46
C PHE A 8 -19.79 -20.11 -20.81
N LYS A 9 -20.17 -18.86 -20.51
CA LYS A 9 -19.40 -18.00 -19.61
C LYS A 9 -19.10 -18.82 -18.34
N LYS A 10 -17.81 -18.96 -17.99
CA LYS A 10 -17.39 -19.67 -16.77
C LYS A 10 -18.19 -19.14 -15.59
N LYS A 11 -18.80 -20.03 -14.81
CA LYS A 11 -19.60 -19.70 -13.64
C LYS A 11 -18.99 -20.31 -12.40
N ILE A 12 -19.12 -19.60 -11.29
CA ILE A 12 -18.96 -20.17 -9.95
C ILE A 12 -20.22 -19.82 -9.16
N GLU A 13 -20.73 -20.80 -8.41
CA GLU A 13 -22.00 -20.67 -7.66
C GLU A 13 -23.16 -20.18 -8.54
N GLY A 14 -23.19 -20.63 -9.80
CA GLY A 14 -24.24 -20.30 -10.76
C GLY A 14 -24.18 -18.89 -11.37
N LYS A 15 -23.21 -18.06 -11.00
CA LYS A 15 -23.06 -16.68 -11.51
C LYS A 15 -21.82 -16.50 -12.38
N THR A 16 -21.92 -15.62 -13.38
CA THR A 16 -20.81 -15.21 -14.26
C THR A 16 -19.95 -14.13 -13.60
N VAL A 17 -18.85 -13.80 -14.27
CA VAL A 17 -17.95 -12.72 -13.85
C VAL A 17 -18.67 -11.37 -13.80
N GLU A 18 -19.55 -11.08 -14.75
CA GLU A 18 -20.29 -9.81 -14.80
C GLU A 18 -21.37 -9.73 -13.71
N GLU A 19 -22.03 -10.85 -13.39
CA GLU A 19 -23.01 -10.91 -12.32
C GLU A 19 -22.35 -10.72 -10.96
N TRP A 20 -21.21 -11.40 -10.71
CA TRP A 20 -20.45 -11.19 -9.48
C TRP A 20 -19.90 -9.77 -9.37
N TYR A 21 -19.41 -9.20 -10.47
CA TYR A 21 -18.94 -7.82 -10.49
C TYR A 21 -20.06 -6.82 -10.22
N GLY A 22 -21.25 -7.03 -10.80
CA GLY A 22 -22.43 -6.22 -10.53
C GLY A 22 -22.85 -6.26 -9.06
N LEU A 23 -22.83 -7.45 -8.44
CA LEU A 23 -23.08 -7.59 -7.00
C LEU A 23 -22.01 -6.88 -6.16
N ALA A 24 -20.74 -7.00 -6.51
CA ALA A 24 -19.64 -6.31 -5.81
C ALA A 24 -19.80 -4.78 -5.87
N VAL A 25 -20.16 -4.22 -7.01
CA VAL A 25 -20.33 -2.76 -7.17
C VAL A 25 -21.59 -2.25 -6.45
N GLY A 26 -22.65 -3.06 -6.39
CA GLY A 26 -23.91 -2.70 -5.74
C GLY A 26 -23.96 -2.98 -4.22
N GLU A 27 -23.01 -3.74 -3.69
CA GLU A 27 -22.93 -4.06 -2.26
C GLU A 27 -22.31 -2.89 -1.48
N THR A 28 -22.75 -2.73 -0.23
CA THR A 28 -22.29 -1.67 0.67
C THR A 28 -21.34 -2.17 1.74
N ASP A 29 -21.48 -3.44 2.11
CA ASP A 29 -20.65 -4.09 3.13
C ASP A 29 -19.26 -4.45 2.55
N PRO A 30 -18.16 -3.85 3.04
CA PRO A 30 -16.84 -4.02 2.44
C PRO A 30 -16.33 -5.46 2.48
N GLU A 31 -16.61 -6.23 3.53
CA GLU A 31 -16.26 -7.65 3.62
C GLU A 31 -16.95 -8.47 2.52
N LYS A 32 -18.27 -8.31 2.34
CA LYS A 32 -18.99 -8.97 1.24
C LYS A 32 -18.52 -8.51 -0.12
N LYS A 33 -18.18 -7.23 -0.30
CA LYS A 33 -17.61 -6.73 -1.57
C LYS A 33 -16.30 -7.44 -1.91
N ILE A 34 -15.42 -7.60 -0.92
CA ILE A 34 -14.17 -8.35 -1.08
C ILE A 34 -14.47 -9.79 -1.50
N GLU A 35 -15.42 -10.47 -0.84
CA GLU A 35 -15.81 -11.83 -1.24
C GLU A 35 -16.31 -11.89 -2.68
N TYR A 36 -17.16 -10.95 -3.10
CA TYR A 36 -17.65 -10.89 -4.48
C TYR A 36 -16.53 -10.58 -5.48
N PHE A 37 -15.59 -9.69 -5.15
CA PHE A 37 -14.41 -9.47 -5.98
C PHE A 37 -13.51 -10.69 -6.04
N ASP A 38 -13.35 -11.46 -4.96
CA ASP A 38 -12.63 -12.73 -4.98
C ASP A 38 -13.30 -13.72 -5.95
N LYS A 39 -14.64 -13.78 -5.98
CA LYS A 39 -15.38 -14.57 -6.98
C LYS A 39 -15.11 -14.09 -8.42
N VAL A 40 -15.11 -12.78 -8.65
CA VAL A 40 -14.73 -12.18 -9.95
C VAL A 40 -13.33 -12.63 -10.35
N LEU A 41 -12.38 -12.59 -9.43
CA LEU A 41 -10.96 -12.89 -9.69
C LEU A 41 -10.68 -14.38 -9.87
N VAL A 42 -11.47 -15.28 -9.27
CA VAL A 42 -11.44 -16.72 -9.58
C VAL A 42 -11.88 -17.01 -11.02
N LEU A 43 -12.84 -16.24 -11.53
CA LEU A 43 -13.31 -16.35 -12.91
C LEU A 43 -12.38 -15.65 -13.90
N LYS A 44 -11.82 -14.50 -13.50
CA LYS A 44 -10.99 -13.63 -14.33
C LYS A 44 -9.81 -13.05 -13.52
N PRO A 45 -8.73 -13.82 -13.35
CA PRO A 45 -7.60 -13.41 -12.50
C PRO A 45 -6.77 -12.26 -13.08
N ASP A 46 -6.87 -12.02 -14.39
CA ASP A 46 -6.22 -10.93 -15.11
C ASP A 46 -7.05 -9.63 -15.12
N PHE A 47 -8.08 -9.54 -14.26
CA PHE A 47 -8.89 -8.33 -14.17
C PHE A 47 -8.27 -7.29 -13.22
N ALA A 48 -7.34 -6.49 -13.74
CA ALA A 48 -6.66 -5.44 -12.97
C ALA A 48 -7.63 -4.49 -12.23
N GLY A 49 -8.77 -4.15 -12.85
CA GLY A 49 -9.80 -3.30 -12.23
C GLY A 49 -10.42 -3.92 -10.97
N ALA A 50 -10.71 -5.23 -10.98
CA ALA A 50 -11.24 -5.93 -9.82
C ALA A 50 -10.20 -6.04 -8.69
N TRP A 51 -8.92 -6.25 -9.01
CA TRP A 51 -7.84 -6.19 -8.03
C TRP A 51 -7.72 -4.81 -7.37
N ASN A 52 -7.81 -3.72 -8.15
CA ASN A 52 -7.80 -2.37 -7.60
C ASN A 52 -9.00 -2.09 -6.70
N LEU A 53 -10.22 -2.46 -7.14
CA LEU A 53 -11.42 -2.25 -6.32
C LEU A 53 -11.39 -3.07 -5.03
N ARG A 54 -10.96 -4.33 -5.11
CA ARG A 54 -10.72 -5.17 -3.93
C ARG A 54 -9.74 -4.50 -2.95
N GLY A 55 -8.65 -3.92 -3.45
CA GLY A 55 -7.69 -3.18 -2.64
C GLY A 55 -8.33 -2.02 -1.89
N LEU A 56 -9.17 -1.22 -2.56
CA LEU A 56 -9.90 -0.11 -1.94
C LEU A 56 -10.82 -0.58 -0.81
N GLU A 57 -11.51 -1.72 -0.96
CA GLU A 57 -12.35 -2.25 0.12
C GLU A 57 -11.52 -2.69 1.34
N PHE A 58 -10.30 -3.23 1.15
CA PHE A 58 -9.39 -3.48 2.27
C PHE A 58 -8.92 -2.19 2.95
N VAL A 59 -8.76 -1.08 2.20
CA VAL A 59 -8.47 0.24 2.79
C VAL A 59 -9.61 0.70 3.69
N VAL A 60 -10.87 0.53 3.27
CA VAL A 60 -12.05 0.84 4.09
C VAL A 60 -12.00 0.06 5.42
N LEU A 61 -11.53 -1.19 5.37
CA LEU A 61 -11.35 -2.05 6.54
C LEU A 61 -10.06 -1.82 7.33
N LYS A 62 -9.22 -0.85 6.92
CA LYS A 62 -7.89 -0.58 7.50
C LYS A 62 -6.94 -1.79 7.46
N ARG A 63 -7.15 -2.70 6.50
CA ARG A 63 -6.33 -3.89 6.25
C ARG A 63 -5.29 -3.57 5.19
N TYR A 64 -4.31 -2.75 5.57
CA TYR A 64 -3.43 -2.07 4.62
C TYR A 64 -2.50 -3.03 3.87
N GLU A 65 -2.01 -4.08 4.52
CA GLU A 65 -1.19 -5.11 3.90
C GLU A 65 -1.93 -5.84 2.77
N GLU A 66 -3.18 -6.25 2.99
CA GLU A 66 -4.00 -6.89 1.95
C GLU A 66 -4.41 -5.92 0.83
N ALA A 67 -4.60 -4.64 1.16
CA ALA A 67 -4.83 -3.59 0.18
C ALA A 67 -3.62 -3.45 -0.77
N ILE A 68 -2.41 -3.31 -0.21
CA ILE A 68 -1.16 -3.21 -0.99
C ILE A 68 -0.98 -4.44 -1.89
N ALA A 69 -1.17 -5.65 -1.35
CA ALA A 69 -1.07 -6.88 -2.14
C ALA A 69 -2.06 -6.90 -3.33
N SER A 70 -3.26 -6.33 -3.14
CA SER A 70 -4.26 -6.23 -4.21
C SER A 70 -3.85 -5.21 -5.28
N PHE A 71 -3.32 -4.04 -4.89
CA PHE A 71 -2.82 -3.06 -5.83
C PHE A 71 -1.58 -3.55 -6.60
N ASP A 72 -0.68 -4.27 -5.93
CA ASP A 72 0.47 -4.89 -6.58
C ASP A 72 0.04 -5.86 -7.67
N LYS A 73 -0.97 -6.69 -7.42
CA LYS A 73 -1.53 -7.57 -8.45
C LYS A 73 -2.17 -6.79 -9.59
N ALA A 74 -2.87 -5.68 -9.31
CA ALA A 74 -3.41 -4.81 -10.35
C ALA A 74 -2.31 -4.22 -11.25
N LEU A 75 -1.17 -3.83 -10.66
CA LEU A 75 -0.01 -3.25 -11.35
C LEU A 75 0.84 -4.32 -12.08
N GLU A 76 0.94 -5.54 -11.56
CA GLU A 76 1.57 -6.67 -12.25
C GLU A 76 0.84 -6.97 -13.57
N ILE A 77 -0.50 -6.96 -13.54
CA ILE A 77 -1.33 -7.19 -14.72
C ILE A 77 -1.33 -5.97 -15.65
N ARG A 78 -1.42 -4.77 -15.09
CA ARG A 78 -1.44 -3.51 -15.84
C ARG A 78 -0.47 -2.50 -15.21
N PRO A 79 0.81 -2.49 -15.63
CA PRO A 79 1.82 -1.58 -15.07
C PRO A 79 1.49 -0.09 -15.25
N GLY A 80 0.75 0.24 -16.31
CA GLY A 80 0.28 1.60 -16.60
C GLY A 80 -1.08 1.93 -15.97
N TYR A 81 -1.40 1.39 -14.78
CA TYR A 81 -2.65 1.67 -14.06
C TYR A 81 -2.42 2.79 -13.01
N PRO A 82 -2.63 4.07 -13.35
CA PRO A 82 -2.27 5.17 -12.46
C PRO A 82 -3.08 5.18 -11.16
N GLU A 83 -4.36 4.81 -11.20
CA GLU A 83 -5.20 4.75 -10.00
C GLU A 83 -4.70 3.69 -9.01
N ALA A 84 -4.30 2.50 -9.48
CA ALA A 84 -3.76 1.46 -8.60
C ALA A 84 -2.42 1.88 -7.98
N ARG A 85 -1.56 2.56 -8.74
CA ARG A 85 -0.29 3.11 -8.22
C ARG A 85 -0.54 4.17 -7.16
N TYR A 86 -1.41 5.14 -7.45
CA TYR A 86 -1.78 6.19 -6.51
C TYR A 86 -2.35 5.61 -5.21
N ASN A 87 -3.30 4.66 -5.32
CA ASN A 87 -3.90 4.04 -4.15
C ASN A 87 -2.88 3.25 -3.32
N LYS A 88 -1.93 2.57 -3.97
CA LYS A 88 -0.84 1.87 -3.26
C LYS A 88 0.04 2.85 -2.49
N GLU A 89 0.50 3.92 -3.14
CA GLU A 89 1.38 4.94 -2.53
C GLU A 89 0.71 5.61 -1.32
N ASP A 90 -0.59 5.90 -1.42
CA ASP A 90 -1.39 6.46 -0.33
C ASP A 90 -1.44 5.50 0.88
N VAL A 91 -1.75 4.22 0.63
CA VAL A 91 -1.82 3.20 1.69
C VAL A 91 -0.46 2.94 2.34
N GLU A 92 0.62 2.86 1.56
CA GLU A 92 1.97 2.69 2.09
C GLU A 92 2.38 3.87 2.99
N THR A 93 1.98 5.08 2.62
CA THR A 93 2.21 6.29 3.41
C THR A 93 1.46 6.22 4.74
N GLU A 94 0.18 5.84 4.73
CA GLU A 94 -0.62 5.70 5.96
C GLU A 94 -0.08 4.57 6.85
N LEU A 95 0.26 3.42 6.28
CA LEU A 95 0.83 2.30 7.02
C LEU A 95 2.18 2.67 7.67
N ARG A 96 3.02 3.45 6.98
CA ARG A 96 4.27 3.96 7.53
C ARG A 96 4.03 4.87 8.74
N LYS A 97 3.04 5.77 8.68
CA LYS A 97 2.70 6.66 9.80
C LYS A 97 2.30 5.85 11.03
N ILE A 98 1.42 4.86 10.85
CA ILE A 98 0.95 3.98 11.94
C ILE A 98 2.12 3.24 12.59
N ARG A 99 3.00 2.65 11.78
CA ARG A 99 4.18 1.93 12.28
C ARG A 99 5.14 2.82 13.06
N ILE A 100 5.29 4.09 12.67
CA ILE A 100 6.10 5.06 13.41
C ILE A 100 5.44 5.38 14.76
N THR A 101 4.11 5.59 14.78
CA THR A 101 3.39 5.91 16.02
C THR A 101 3.29 4.74 17.00
N GLU A 102 3.31 3.50 16.50
CA GLU A 102 3.28 2.28 17.33
C GLU A 102 4.67 1.83 17.77
N SER A 103 5.74 2.39 17.20
CA SER A 103 7.09 2.19 17.73
C SER A 103 7.17 2.85 19.11
N PRO A 104 7.55 2.12 20.17
CA PRO A 104 7.91 2.77 21.42
C PRO A 104 9.01 3.77 21.07
N VAL A 105 8.79 5.04 21.41
CA VAL A 105 9.85 6.03 21.34
C VAL A 105 10.88 5.60 22.38
N GLU A 106 11.85 4.77 21.96
CA GLU A 106 13.03 4.48 22.77
C GLU A 106 13.83 5.78 22.87
N GLY A 107 13.53 6.52 23.94
CA GLY A 107 14.38 7.53 24.57
C GLY A 107 15.19 8.39 23.61
N GLU A 108 14.61 9.50 23.16
CA GLU A 108 15.41 10.71 22.98
C GLU A 108 15.93 11.13 24.36
N LYS A 109 17.06 10.56 24.77
CA LYS A 109 17.94 11.23 25.72
C LYS A 109 18.44 12.48 25.02
N GLU A 110 17.84 13.62 25.32
CA GLU A 110 18.48 14.92 25.14
C GLU A 110 19.78 14.89 25.94
N GLY A 111 20.89 14.70 25.24
CA GLY A 111 22.22 14.61 25.79
C GLY A 111 23.22 15.16 24.81
N SER A 112 23.77 16.32 25.16
CA SER A 112 24.96 16.96 24.57
C SER A 112 24.72 17.98 23.44
N THR A 113 24.49 19.22 23.84
CA THR A 113 25.22 20.40 23.34
C THR A 113 25.37 21.32 24.56
N ASP A 114 26.47 21.99 24.88
CA ASP A 114 27.85 21.96 24.46
C ASP A 114 28.55 22.74 25.58
N THR A 115 29.48 22.14 26.32
CA THR A 115 30.23 22.86 27.35
C THR A 115 31.17 23.82 26.65
N HIS A 116 30.89 25.11 26.79
CA HIS A 116 31.74 26.18 26.28
C HIS A 116 33.11 26.13 26.98
N GLU A 117 34.09 25.54 26.30
CA GLU A 117 35.49 25.52 26.70
C GLU A 117 36.12 26.84 26.20
N GLU A 118 36.32 27.79 27.12
CA GLU A 118 37.05 29.04 26.86
C GLU A 118 38.50 28.69 26.49
N LYS A 119 38.87 28.99 25.23
CA LYS A 119 40.25 29.03 24.77
C LYS A 119 40.94 30.25 25.39
N GLU A 120 41.80 30.02 26.38
CA GLU A 120 42.83 31.01 26.73
C GLU A 120 43.92 31.03 25.66
N GLU A 121 44.23 32.24 25.23
CA GLU A 121 45.12 32.62 24.15
C GLU A 121 46.55 32.74 24.68
N GLU A 122 47.40 31.74 24.43
CA GLU A 122 48.86 31.88 24.60
C GLU A 122 49.55 31.92 23.24
N THR A 123 49.89 33.13 22.78
CA THR A 123 50.96 33.30 21.78
C THR A 123 51.86 34.47 22.16
N LYS A 124 53.03 34.17 22.72
CA LYS A 124 54.24 34.99 22.51
C LYS A 124 55.50 34.14 22.67
N ILE A 125 55.98 33.64 21.54
CA ILE A 125 57.33 33.11 21.37
C ILE A 125 58.00 34.03 20.36
N GLU A 126 58.93 34.87 20.81
CA GLU A 126 60.04 35.33 19.98
C GLU A 126 61.28 35.33 20.87
N GLY A 127 62.17 34.40 20.57
CA GLY A 127 63.54 34.37 21.03
C GLY A 127 64.48 34.39 19.82
N GLU A 128 65.77 34.52 20.14
CA GLU A 128 66.97 34.48 19.28
C GLU A 128 67.37 35.84 18.68
N GLU A 129 68.27 36.57 19.33
CA GLU A 129 69.74 36.38 19.34
C GLU A 129 70.40 36.46 17.95
N SER A 130 71.16 37.54 17.75
CA SER A 130 72.44 37.58 17.02
C SER A 130 73.26 38.77 17.52
#